data_AF-A0A0T8U8S9-F1
#
_entry.id   AF-A0A0T8U8S9-F1
#
_cell.length_a   1.000
_cell.length_b   1.000
_cell.length_c   1.000
_cell.angle_alpha   90.00
_cell.angle_beta   90.00
_cell.angle_gamma   90.00
#
_symmetry.space_group_name_H-M   'P 1'
#
loop_
_entity.id
_entity.type
_entity.pdbx_description
1 polymer ?
#
loop_
_entity_poly.entity_id
_entity_poly.type
_entity_poly.pdbx_seq_one_letter_code
_entity_poly.pdbx_strand_id
1 'polypeptide(L)' 'MNANVNVFYELTCKDLNEAIDAKNKIIANTLDDETVEIKIEFLRDV' A
#
# COMPACT_ATOMS: atom_id res chain seq x y z
N MET A 1 13.28 -15.53 -17.00
CA MET A 1 13.94 -14.72 -15.96
C MET A 1 12.81 -13.96 -15.26
N ASN A 2 12.21 -14.54 -14.22
CA ASN A 2 11.17 -13.84 -13.47
C ASN A 2 11.90 -12.91 -12.50
N ALA A 3 12.04 -11.65 -12.90
CA ALA A 3 12.44 -10.62 -11.97
C ALA A 3 11.27 -10.45 -11.00
N ASN A 4 11.43 -10.94 -9.77
CA ASN A 4 10.46 -10.71 -8.71
C ASN A 4 10.56 -9.21 -8.37
N VAL A 5 9.50 -8.46 -8.66
CA VAL A 5 9.51 -7.00 -8.51
C VAL A 5 9.02 -6.68 -7.10
N ASN A 6 9.88 -6.04 -6.31
CA ASN A 6 9.49 -5.55 -4.99
C ASN A 6 8.97 -4.12 -5.12
N VAL A 7 7.72 -3.90 -4.72
CA VAL A 7 7.07 -2.58 -4.75
C VAL A 7 6.78 -2.14 -3.33
N PHE A 8 7.21 -0.93 -2.99
CA PHE A 8 7.04 -0.35 -1.66
C PHE A 8 6.20 0.93 -1.73
N TYR A 9 5.14 0.98 -0.93
CA TYR A 9 4.26 2.14 -0.80
C TYR A 9 4.34 2.71 0.62
N GLU A 10 4.55 4.02 0.73
CA GLU A 10 4.31 4.78 1.96
C GLU A 10 3.13 5.71 1.76
N LEU A 11 2.15 5.61 2.65
CA LEU A 11 0.90 6.36 2.58
C LEU A 11 0.66 7.07 3.91
N THR A 12 0.25 8.33 3.84
CA THR A 12 -0.29 9.04 4.99
C THR A 12 -1.80 9.17 4.81
N CYS A 13 -2.56 8.59 5.73
CA CYS A 13 -4.02 8.56 5.70
C CYS A 13 -4.61 9.39 6.84
N LYS A 14 -5.78 9.97 6.64
CA LYS A 14 -6.49 10.73 7.69
C LYS A 14 -7.16 9.82 8.72
N ASP A 15 -7.64 8.66 8.27
CA ASP A 15 -8.43 7.73 9.07
C ASP A 15 -8.31 6.29 8.57
N LEU A 16 -8.78 5.34 9.39
CA LEU A 16 -8.69 3.91 9.12
C LEU A 16 -9.45 3.49 7.86
N ASN A 17 -10.55 4.16 7.51
CA ASN A 17 -11.33 3.80 6.33
C ASN A 17 -10.56 4.14 5.05
N GLU A 18 -9.89 5.29 5.02
CA GLU A 18 -9.03 5.69 3.91
C GLU A 18 -7.82 4.74 3.77
N ALA A 19 -7.23 4.32 4.89
CA ALA A 19 -6.15 3.32 4.88
C ALA A 19 -6.60 1.97 4.29
N ILE A 20 -7.80 1.50 4.64
CA ILE A 20 -8.35 0.24 4.12
C ILE A 20 -8.66 0.36 2.63
N ASP A 21 -9.26 1.48 2.20
CA ASP A 21 -9.58 1.73 0.79
C ASP A 21 -8.31 1.78 -0.07
N ALA A 22 -7.28 2.50 0.37
CA ALA A 22 -5.98 2.58 -0.31
C ALA A 22 -5.32 1.20 -0.40
N LYS A 23 -5.28 0.44 0.70
CA LYS A 23 -4.75 -0.93 0.71
C LYS A 23 -5.48 -1.82 -0.31
N ASN A 24 -6.81 -1.79 -0.33
CA ASN A 24 -7.60 -2.62 -1.23
C ASN A 24 -7.36 -2.26 -2.70
N LYS A 25 -7.21 -0.97 -3.03
CA LYS A 25 -6.87 -0.51 -4.38
C LYS A 25 -5.48 -0.96 -4.82
N ILE A 26 -4.49 -0.94 -3.92
CA ILE A 26 -3.13 -1.41 -4.24
C ILE A 26 -3.15 -2.92 -4.52
N ILE A 27 -3.78 -3.71 -3.64
CA ILE A 27 -3.88 -5.17 -3.83
C ILE A 27 -4.61 -5.51 -5.14
N ALA A 28 -5.68 -4.80 -5.48
CA ALA A 28 -6.44 -5.03 -6.71
C ALA A 28 -5.64 -4.76 -8.01
N ASN A 29 -4.54 -3.99 -7.92
CA ASN A 29 -3.68 -3.68 -9.06
C ASN A 29 -2.30 -4.38 -8.99
N THR A 30 -2.06 -5.20 -7.97
CA THR A 30 -0.80 -5.93 -7.81
C THR A 30 -0.76 -7.10 -8.80
N LEU A 31 0.37 -7.27 -9.50
CA LEU A 31 0.60 -8.39 -10.40
C LEU A 31 1.12 -9.62 -9.62
N ASP A 32 0.87 -10.83 -10.12
CA ASP A 32 1.23 -12.08 -9.41
C ASP A 32 2.74 -12.25 -9.15
N ASP A 33 3.58 -11.58 -9.95
CA ASP A 33 5.05 -11.60 -9.83
C ASP A 33 5.60 -10.44 -8.97
N GLU A 34 4.73 -9.69 -8.28
CA GLU A 34 5.11 -8.57 -7.41
C GLU A 34 5.00 -8.94 -5.92
N THR A 35 6.03 -8.57 -5.16
CA THR A 35 5.94 -8.52 -3.70
C THR A 35 5.65 -7.08 -3.28
N VAL A 36 4.50 -6.86 -2.65
CA VAL A 36 4.04 -5.52 -2.25
C VAL A 36 4.12 -5.33 -0.75
N GLU A 37 4.85 -4.29 -0.34
CA GLU A 37 4.92 -3.83 1.04
C GLU A 37 4.26 -2.45 1.16
N ILE A 38 3.34 -2.30 2.12
CA ILE A 38 2.58 -1.07 2.33
C ILE A 38 2.77 -0.62 3.77
N LYS A 39 3.34 0.58 3.94
CA LYS A 39 3.43 1.27 5.23
C LYS A 39 2.42 2.40 5.26
N ILE A 40 1.54 2.38 6.26
CA ILE A 40 0.50 3.40 6.44
C ILE A 40 0.77 4.15 7.73
N GLU A 41 0.88 5.47 7.62
CA GLU A 41 0.96 6.41 8.73
C GLU A 41 -0.35 7.20 8.81
N PHE A 42 -0.78 7.56 10.01
CA PHE A 42 -1.98 8.39 10.19
C PHE A 42 -1.60 9.84 10.47
N LEU A 43 -2.33 10.78 9.88
CA LEU A 43 -2.23 12.20 10.25
C LEU A 43 -2.51 12.31 11.75
N ARG A 44 -1.52 12.77 12.50
CA ARG A 44 -1.69 13.16 13.90
C ARG A 44 -1.92 14.66 13.92
N ASP A 45 -3.07 15.09 14.45
CA ASP A 45 -3.25 16.48 14.87
C ASP A 45 -2.20 16.79 15.94
N VAL A 46 -1.41 17.85 15.69
CA VAL A 46 -0.31 18.33 16.56
C VAL A 46 -0.79 19.49 17.40
#